data_AF-X0TYE7-F1
#
_entry.id   AF-X0TYE7-F1
#
_cell.length_a   1.000
_cell.length_b   1.000
_cell.length_c   1.000
_cell.angle_alpha   90.00
_cell.angle_beta   90.00
_cell.angle_gamma   90.00
#
_symmetry.space_group_name_H-M   'P 1'
#
loop_
_entity.id
_entity.type
_entity.pdbx_description
1 polymer ?
#
loop_
_entity_poly.entity_id
_entity_poly.type
_entity_poly.pdbx_seq_one_letter_code
_entity_poly.pdbx_strand_id
1 'polypeptide(L)'
;KIASYPGVDFKTTGGYIIAPRSLHLSGNTYEWEASSHPDDVPVAAAPQWLIGLIPRHGQSARVLPERIPDGQRQTDLTSLAGSMRRRGATEEEIQAALSAVNAYRGDPPLEDSEIRSIAHSMMRYPPALQEGWPLTDFGNAARLVTQHGQDIRYCFKSGKWLIWNGKQWKIDEIEEIVRRGKETAKSIYNEAARCNDDKERNEIGKWAKASQFERNLKAMISLAKSEPSIPVEPKQLDSDPWLLNVANGTIDLRTGELREWQRNDLITKILPIEYD
;
A
#
# COMPACT_ATOMS: atom_id res chain seq x y z
N LYS A 1 8.00 -10.81 -20.99
CA LYS A 1 9.04 -10.74 -22.06
C LYS A 1 9.67 -9.36 -22.01
N ILE A 2 11.00 -9.28 -22.02
CA ILE A 2 11.70 -8.00 -22.05
C ILE A 2 11.87 -7.59 -23.51
N ALA A 3 11.24 -6.50 -23.94
CA ALA A 3 11.28 -6.05 -25.33
C ALA A 3 12.73 -5.81 -25.84
N SER A 4 13.62 -5.40 -24.94
CA SER A 4 15.03 -5.09 -25.22
C SER A 4 15.96 -6.32 -25.23
N TYR A 5 15.49 -7.50 -24.81
CA TYR A 5 16.29 -8.73 -24.72
C TYR A 5 15.49 -9.95 -25.20
N PRO A 6 15.60 -10.29 -26.51
CA PRO A 6 14.95 -11.46 -27.09
C PRO A 6 15.34 -12.75 -26.35
N GLY A 7 14.36 -13.62 -26.08
CA GLY A 7 14.59 -14.89 -25.38
C GLY A 7 14.55 -14.81 -23.85
N VAL A 8 14.41 -13.62 -23.26
CA VAL A 8 14.32 -13.46 -21.79
C VAL A 8 12.89 -13.13 -21.34
N ASP A 9 12.39 -13.90 -20.38
CA ASP A 9 11.10 -13.68 -19.73
C ASP A 9 11.24 -13.57 -18.21
N PHE A 10 10.52 -12.61 -17.60
CA PHE A 10 10.46 -12.45 -16.14
C PHE A 10 9.21 -13.13 -15.61
N LYS A 11 9.38 -14.04 -14.64
CA LYS A 11 8.27 -14.60 -13.87
C LYS A 11 8.33 -14.05 -12.45
N THR A 12 7.28 -13.34 -12.05
CA THR A 12 7.06 -12.87 -10.68
C THR A 12 6.02 -13.75 -9.99
N THR A 13 5.59 -13.39 -8.77
CA THR A 13 4.52 -14.09 -8.03
C THR A 13 3.31 -14.37 -8.93
N GLY A 14 2.93 -15.65 -9.06
CA GLY A 14 1.85 -16.12 -9.94
C GLY A 14 2.29 -16.54 -11.36
N GLY A 15 3.56 -16.35 -11.71
CA GLY A 15 4.17 -16.89 -12.93
C GLY A 15 4.64 -18.34 -12.72
N TYR A 16 4.47 -19.16 -13.75
CA TYR A 16 4.89 -20.57 -13.73
C TYR A 16 6.05 -20.79 -14.69
N ILE A 17 6.92 -21.74 -14.33
CA ILE A 17 7.96 -22.30 -15.20
C ILE A 17 7.70 -23.79 -15.38
N ILE A 18 8.24 -24.37 -16.46
CA ILE A 18 8.20 -25.81 -16.67
C ILE A 18 9.29 -26.44 -15.81
N ALA A 19 8.92 -27.41 -14.97
CA ALA A 19 9.83 -28.11 -14.07
C ALA A 19 10.29 -29.45 -14.68
N PRO A 20 11.44 -29.99 -14.25
CA PRO A 20 11.91 -31.31 -14.64
C PRO A 20 10.88 -32.42 -14.44
N ARG A 21 10.99 -33.45 -15.28
CA ARG A 21 10.02 -34.51 -15.57
C ARG A 21 8.81 -34.09 -16.41
N SER A 22 8.67 -32.82 -16.77
CA SER A 22 7.70 -32.39 -17.78
C SER A 22 8.13 -32.80 -19.19
N LEU A 23 7.17 -33.11 -20.06
CA LEU A 23 7.42 -33.50 -21.45
C LEU A 23 7.70 -32.27 -22.32
N HIS A 24 8.81 -32.29 -23.06
CA HIS A 24 9.16 -31.28 -24.06
C HIS A 24 8.52 -31.62 -25.43
N LEU A 25 8.34 -30.61 -26.28
CA LEU A 25 7.83 -30.77 -27.65
C LEU A 25 8.67 -31.71 -28.51
N SER A 26 9.95 -31.94 -28.15
CA SER A 26 10.82 -32.91 -28.81
C SER A 26 10.56 -34.36 -28.40
N GLY A 27 9.65 -34.64 -27.47
CA GLY A 27 9.37 -35.98 -26.93
C GLY A 27 10.25 -36.42 -25.77
N ASN A 28 11.27 -35.63 -25.41
CA ASN A 28 12.13 -35.88 -24.24
C ASN A 28 11.59 -35.18 -22.99
N THR A 29 12.02 -35.60 -21.81
CA THR A 29 11.69 -34.91 -20.55
C THR A 29 12.74 -33.88 -20.17
N TYR A 30 12.29 -32.78 -19.55
CA TYR A 30 13.21 -31.87 -18.87
C TYR A 30 13.86 -32.60 -17.68
N GLU A 31 15.17 -32.41 -17.47
CA GLU A 31 15.91 -32.99 -16.34
C GLU A 31 16.78 -31.92 -15.68
N TRP A 32 17.08 -32.10 -14.40
CA TRP A 32 18.06 -31.24 -13.73
C TRP A 32 19.46 -31.57 -14.24
N GLU A 33 20.29 -30.55 -14.44
CA GLU A 33 21.69 -30.76 -14.77
C GLU A 33 22.43 -31.34 -13.57
N ALA A 34 23.01 -32.53 -13.73
CA ALA A 34 23.56 -33.32 -12.63
C ALA A 34 24.74 -32.63 -11.90
N SER A 35 25.49 -31.75 -12.59
CA SER A 35 26.59 -30.98 -12.00
C SER A 35 26.15 -29.71 -11.26
N SER A 36 24.85 -29.38 -11.26
CA SER A 36 24.32 -28.14 -10.70
C SER A 36 22.87 -28.33 -10.26
N HIS A 37 22.64 -29.33 -9.40
CA HIS A 37 21.32 -29.63 -8.87
C HIS A 37 20.78 -28.44 -8.04
N PRO A 38 19.48 -28.10 -8.10
CA PRO A 38 18.92 -26.93 -7.42
C PRO A 38 19.06 -26.93 -5.90
N ASP A 39 19.14 -28.13 -5.30
CA ASP A 39 19.34 -28.28 -3.86
C ASP A 39 20.79 -27.98 -3.45
N ASP A 40 21.73 -28.10 -4.38
CA ASP A 40 23.17 -27.94 -4.16
C ASP A 40 23.69 -26.57 -4.63
N VAL A 41 22.88 -25.82 -5.38
CA VAL A 41 23.25 -24.51 -5.94
C VAL A 41 22.34 -23.41 -5.37
N PRO A 42 22.87 -22.46 -4.59
CA PRO A 42 22.08 -21.36 -4.08
C PRO A 42 21.58 -20.48 -5.22
N VAL A 43 20.34 -19.98 -5.08
CA VAL A 43 19.76 -19.02 -6.03
C VAL A 43 20.68 -17.81 -6.17
N ALA A 44 21.18 -17.58 -7.39
CA ALA A 44 22.05 -16.45 -7.66
C ALA A 44 21.32 -15.13 -7.41
N ALA A 45 22.02 -14.16 -6.80
CA ALA A 45 21.50 -12.82 -6.64
C ALA A 45 21.18 -12.22 -8.02
N ALA A 46 19.98 -11.64 -8.16
CA ALA A 46 19.59 -11.02 -9.42
C ALA A 46 20.55 -9.85 -9.74
N PRO A 47 21.16 -9.81 -10.93
CA PRO A 47 22.05 -8.72 -11.30
C PRO A 47 21.33 -7.37 -11.24
N GLN A 48 22.00 -6.34 -10.72
CA GLN A 48 21.37 -5.03 -10.53
C GLN A 48 20.88 -4.40 -11.84
N TRP A 49 21.59 -4.64 -12.95
CA TRP A 49 21.17 -4.19 -14.28
C TRP A 49 19.86 -4.85 -14.72
N LEU A 50 19.63 -6.12 -14.34
CA LEU A 50 18.42 -6.87 -14.64
C LEU A 50 17.25 -6.41 -13.76
N ILE A 51 17.51 -6.10 -12.48
CA ILE A 51 16.54 -5.47 -11.58
C ILE A 51 16.08 -4.10 -12.13
N GLY A 52 17.01 -3.32 -12.70
CA GLY A 52 16.71 -2.04 -13.34
C GLY A 52 15.81 -2.14 -14.58
N LEU A 53 15.71 -3.32 -15.20
CA LEU A 53 14.83 -3.59 -16.35
C LEU A 53 13.44 -4.09 -15.94
N ILE A 54 13.21 -4.40 -14.66
CA ILE A 54 11.88 -4.80 -14.16
C ILE A 54 10.98 -3.57 -14.22
N PRO A 55 9.92 -3.56 -15.05
CA PRO A 55 9.04 -2.41 -15.14
C PRO A 55 8.37 -2.17 -13.79
N ARG A 56 8.52 -0.98 -13.22
CA ARG A 56 7.70 -0.52 -12.09
C ARG A 56 6.25 -0.59 -12.54
N HIS A 57 5.50 -1.60 -12.08
CA HIS A 57 4.12 -1.80 -12.48
C HIS A 57 3.22 -0.75 -11.81
N GLY A 58 3.14 0.44 -12.43
CA GLY A 58 1.85 1.05 -12.71
C GLY A 58 1.62 0.81 -14.19
N GLN A 59 0.71 -0.10 -14.57
CA GLN A 59 0.37 -0.26 -15.98
C GLN A 59 -0.20 1.09 -16.47
N SER A 60 0.58 1.81 -17.28
CA SER A 60 0.06 2.94 -18.03
C SER A 60 -1.12 2.46 -18.87
N ALA A 61 -2.19 3.25 -18.93
CA ALA A 61 -3.35 2.89 -19.72
C ALA A 61 -2.93 2.66 -21.18
N ARG A 62 -3.28 1.50 -21.74
CA ARG A 62 -2.96 1.16 -23.13
C ARG A 62 -3.60 2.21 -24.05
N VAL A 63 -2.78 2.81 -24.92
CA VAL A 63 -3.27 3.75 -25.93
C VAL A 63 -4.10 2.99 -26.95
N LEU A 64 -5.33 3.45 -27.21
CA LEU A 64 -6.20 2.86 -28.22
C LEU A 64 -5.71 3.22 -29.62
N PRO A 65 -5.67 2.25 -30.56
CA PRO A 65 -5.30 2.50 -31.95
C PRO A 65 -6.32 3.42 -32.64
N GLU A 66 -5.97 3.98 -33.80
CA GLU A 66 -6.88 4.82 -34.60
C GLU A 66 -8.06 4.02 -35.17
N ARG A 67 -7.84 2.73 -35.47
CA ARG A 67 -8.85 1.76 -35.93
C ARG A 67 -8.81 0.50 -35.06
N ILE A 68 -9.97 0.01 -34.65
CA ILE A 68 -10.13 -1.17 -33.80
C ILE A 68 -10.89 -2.25 -34.59
N PRO A 69 -10.20 -3.33 -35.04
CA PRO A 69 -10.80 -4.37 -35.87
C PRO A 69 -11.63 -5.37 -35.05
N ASP A 70 -12.51 -6.09 -35.76
CA ASP A 70 -13.53 -7.05 -35.28
C ASP A 70 -13.13 -7.95 -34.10
N GLY A 71 -11.88 -8.45 -34.07
CA GLY A 71 -11.38 -9.32 -33.00
C GLY A 71 -10.86 -8.62 -31.74
N GLN A 72 -10.63 -7.30 -31.76
CA GLN A 72 -10.04 -6.54 -30.66
C GLN A 72 -11.02 -5.54 -30.01
N ARG A 73 -12.14 -5.21 -30.68
CA ARG A 73 -13.10 -4.19 -30.20
C ARG A 73 -13.59 -4.45 -28.79
N GLN A 74 -14.08 -5.65 -28.52
CA GLN A 74 -14.62 -6.00 -27.20
C GLN A 74 -13.56 -5.84 -26.11
N THR A 75 -12.35 -6.34 -26.34
CA THR A 75 -11.24 -6.28 -25.38
C THR A 75 -10.79 -4.84 -25.13
N ASP A 76 -10.65 -4.04 -26.19
CA ASP A 76 -10.17 -2.67 -26.11
C ASP A 76 -11.21 -1.74 -25.47
N LEU A 77 -12.49 -1.87 -25.82
CA LEU A 77 -13.58 -1.13 -25.20
C LEU A 77 -13.79 -1.56 -23.73
N THR A 78 -13.68 -2.85 -23.42
CA THR A 78 -13.71 -3.33 -22.02
C THR A 78 -12.54 -2.77 -21.22
N SER A 79 -11.35 -2.67 -21.81
CA SER A 79 -10.18 -2.08 -21.17
C SER A 79 -10.36 -0.59 -20.89
N LEU A 80 -10.86 0.15 -21.89
CA LEU A 80 -11.20 1.57 -21.73
C LEU A 80 -12.24 1.77 -20.63
N ALA A 81 -13.34 1.01 -20.68
CA ALA A 81 -14.43 1.03 -19.71
C ALA A 81 -13.93 0.74 -18.29
N GLY A 82 -13.08 -0.28 -18.13
CA GLY A 82 -12.46 -0.60 -16.85
C GLY A 82 -11.57 0.52 -16.32
N SER A 83 -10.86 1.22 -17.20
CA SER A 83 -10.04 2.38 -16.81
C SER A 83 -10.88 3.60 -16.41
N MET A 84 -12.03 3.81 -17.06
CA MET A 84 -12.98 4.87 -16.72
C MET A 84 -13.68 4.56 -15.40
N ARG A 85 -14.16 3.32 -15.24
CA ARG A 85 -14.75 2.85 -14.00
C ARG A 85 -13.77 3.01 -12.85
N ARG A 86 -12.51 2.61 -13.04
CA ARG A 86 -11.42 2.82 -12.08
C ARG A 86 -11.27 4.27 -11.61
N ARG A 87 -11.66 5.26 -12.42
CA ARG A 87 -11.59 6.69 -12.08
C ARG A 87 -12.87 7.27 -11.51
N GLY A 88 -13.89 6.45 -11.24
CA GLY A 88 -15.16 6.92 -10.68
C GLY A 88 -16.29 7.06 -11.68
N ALA A 89 -16.08 6.75 -12.97
CA ALA A 89 -17.10 7.00 -13.98
C ALA A 89 -18.39 6.18 -13.74
N THR A 90 -19.55 6.80 -13.96
CA THR A 90 -20.87 6.17 -13.89
C THR A 90 -21.14 5.28 -15.10
N GLU A 91 -22.19 4.47 -15.05
CA GLU A 91 -22.61 3.62 -16.17
C GLU A 91 -22.89 4.46 -17.42
N GLU A 92 -23.57 5.59 -17.25
CA GLU A 92 -23.96 6.52 -18.32
C GLU A 92 -22.73 7.19 -18.95
N GLU A 93 -21.78 7.64 -18.12
CA GLU A 93 -20.53 8.26 -18.59
C GLU A 93 -19.67 7.27 -19.38
N ILE A 94 -19.58 6.02 -18.90
CA ILE A 94 -18.88 4.94 -19.60
C ILE A 94 -19.59 4.65 -20.92
N GLN A 95 -20.91 4.46 -20.91
CA GLN A 95 -21.68 4.17 -22.12
C GLN A 95 -21.50 5.27 -23.18
N ALA A 96 -21.60 6.54 -22.79
CA ALA A 96 -21.43 7.67 -23.70
C ALA A 96 -20.05 7.69 -24.35
N ALA A 97 -18.98 7.47 -23.57
CA ALA A 97 -17.62 7.43 -24.08
C ALA A 97 -17.37 6.22 -25.00
N LEU A 98 -17.83 5.04 -24.62
CA LEU A 98 -17.69 3.84 -25.45
C LEU A 98 -18.43 3.99 -26.79
N SER A 99 -19.63 4.59 -26.77
CA SER A 99 -20.41 4.86 -27.99
C SER A 99 -19.65 5.77 -28.95
N ALA A 100 -19.07 6.86 -28.45
CA ALA A 100 -18.27 7.77 -29.25
C ALA A 100 -17.01 7.12 -29.83
N VAL A 101 -16.28 6.33 -29.02
CA VAL A 101 -15.06 5.64 -29.46
C VAL A 101 -15.38 4.55 -30.49
N ASN A 102 -16.44 3.76 -30.26
CA ASN A 102 -16.86 2.70 -31.17
C ASN A 102 -17.32 3.27 -32.54
N ALA A 103 -18.09 4.36 -32.54
CA ALA A 103 -18.54 5.00 -33.79
C ALA A 103 -17.39 5.57 -34.62
N TYR A 104 -16.35 6.11 -33.97
CA TYR A 104 -15.21 6.72 -34.67
C TYR A 104 -14.12 5.72 -35.07
N ARG A 105 -13.86 4.72 -34.23
CA ARG A 105 -12.69 3.82 -34.36
C ARG A 105 -13.05 2.37 -34.67
N GLY A 106 -14.26 1.92 -34.39
CA GLY A 106 -14.68 0.54 -34.62
C GLY A 106 -14.86 0.23 -36.11
N ASP A 107 -14.31 -0.90 -36.57
CA ASP A 107 -14.48 -1.36 -37.95
C ASP A 107 -14.77 -2.88 -38.02
N PRO A 108 -16.03 -3.28 -38.26
CA PRO A 108 -17.25 -2.46 -38.15
C PRO A 108 -17.51 -1.93 -36.71
N PRO A 109 -18.43 -0.99 -36.47
CA PRO A 109 -18.81 -0.62 -35.11
C PRO A 109 -19.63 -1.74 -34.43
N LEU A 110 -19.46 -1.93 -33.12
CA LEU A 110 -20.37 -2.74 -32.28
C LEU A 110 -21.77 -2.11 -32.20
N GLU A 111 -22.78 -2.93 -31.91
CA GLU A 111 -24.14 -2.44 -31.68
C GLU A 111 -24.27 -1.74 -30.31
N ASP A 112 -25.20 -0.79 -30.20
CA ASP A 112 -25.47 -0.07 -28.94
C ASP A 112 -25.84 -1.01 -27.78
N SER A 113 -26.46 -2.16 -28.09
CA SER A 113 -26.82 -3.20 -27.13
C SER A 113 -25.58 -3.82 -26.47
N GLU A 114 -24.53 -4.07 -27.26
CA GLU A 114 -23.25 -4.60 -26.80
C GLU A 114 -22.49 -3.56 -25.97
N ILE A 115 -22.51 -2.29 -26.40
CA ILE A 115 -21.88 -1.18 -25.66
C ILE A 115 -22.51 -1.01 -24.27
N ARG A 116 -23.85 -1.04 -24.20
CA ARG A 116 -24.58 -1.03 -22.92
C ARG A 116 -24.17 -2.20 -22.04
N SER A 117 -24.06 -3.40 -22.62
CA SER A 117 -23.64 -4.59 -21.90
C SER A 117 -22.21 -4.44 -21.32
N ILE A 118 -21.26 -3.87 -22.08
CA ILE A 118 -19.91 -3.58 -21.60
C ILE A 118 -19.95 -2.56 -20.45
N ALA A 119 -20.65 -1.44 -20.61
CA ALA A 119 -20.77 -0.41 -19.56
C ALA A 119 -21.38 -0.99 -18.26
N HIS A 120 -22.49 -1.71 -18.40
CA HIS A 120 -23.14 -2.39 -17.29
C HIS A 120 -22.24 -3.42 -16.60
N SER A 121 -21.47 -4.18 -17.40
CA SER A 121 -20.54 -5.18 -16.87
C SER A 121 -19.46 -4.58 -15.96
N MET A 122 -19.10 -3.32 -16.17
CA MET A 122 -18.13 -2.60 -15.35
C MET A 122 -18.66 -2.23 -13.97
N MET A 123 -19.99 -2.11 -13.80
CA MET A 123 -20.58 -1.74 -12.51
C MET A 123 -20.32 -2.78 -11.42
N ARG A 124 -20.02 -4.03 -11.80
CA ARG A 124 -19.55 -5.09 -10.90
C ARG A 124 -18.19 -4.81 -10.26
N TYR A 125 -17.42 -3.87 -10.83
CA TYR A 125 -16.12 -3.48 -10.32
C TYR A 125 -16.22 -2.08 -9.69
N PRO A 126 -15.77 -1.90 -8.44
CA PRO A 126 -15.79 -0.60 -7.80
C PRO A 126 -14.78 0.35 -8.46
N PRO A 127 -15.02 1.67 -8.43
CA PRO A 127 -14.03 2.65 -8.84
C PRO A 127 -12.80 2.60 -7.93
N ALA A 128 -11.58 2.85 -8.45
CA ALA A 128 -10.35 2.89 -7.65
C ALA A 128 -10.09 4.23 -6.96
N LEU A 129 -11.17 4.89 -6.58
CA LEU A 129 -11.16 5.79 -5.45
C LEU A 129 -12.26 5.30 -4.53
N GLN A 130 -11.98 4.17 -3.89
CA GLN A 130 -12.49 3.99 -2.54
C GLN A 130 -11.43 4.58 -1.62
N GLU A 131 -11.86 5.51 -0.78
CA GLU A 131 -11.12 6.08 0.34
C GLU A 131 -10.75 5.03 1.42
N GLY A 132 -10.51 3.78 1.02
CA GLY A 132 -10.12 2.68 1.87
C GLY A 132 -8.62 2.45 1.81
N TRP A 133 -7.99 2.34 2.97
CA TRP A 133 -6.63 1.83 3.07
C TRP A 133 -6.57 0.40 2.49
N PRO A 134 -5.52 0.04 1.73
CA PRO A 134 -5.35 -1.32 1.21
C PRO A 134 -5.55 -2.39 2.30
N LEU A 135 -6.13 -3.54 1.92
CA LEU A 135 -6.27 -4.70 2.81
C LEU A 135 -4.96 -5.48 2.88
N THR A 136 -3.91 -4.81 3.34
CA THR A 136 -2.53 -5.31 3.44
C THR A 136 -1.86 -4.81 4.71
N ASP A 137 -0.74 -5.42 5.11
CA ASP A 137 0.01 -4.95 6.29
C ASP A 137 0.58 -3.53 6.10
N PHE A 138 0.86 -3.12 4.86
CA PHE A 138 1.22 -1.73 4.53
C PHE A 138 0.03 -0.78 4.76
N GLY A 139 -1.18 -1.18 4.35
CA GLY A 139 -2.40 -0.43 4.66
C GLY A 139 -2.66 -0.35 6.17
N ASN A 140 -2.35 -1.41 6.92
CA ASN A 140 -2.44 -1.40 8.39
C ASN A 140 -1.42 -0.45 9.03
N ALA A 141 -0.18 -0.42 8.55
CA ALA A 141 0.82 0.54 9.02
C ALA A 141 0.35 1.98 8.79
N ALA A 142 -0.20 2.26 7.61
CA ALA A 142 -0.73 3.58 7.28
C ALA A 142 -1.98 3.94 8.11
N ARG A 143 -2.86 2.97 8.42
CA ARG A 143 -3.95 3.14 9.40
C ARG A 143 -3.41 3.52 10.78
N LEU A 144 -2.40 2.80 11.28
CA LEU A 144 -1.77 3.05 12.59
C LEU A 144 -1.18 4.46 12.66
N VAL A 145 -0.45 4.88 11.62
CA VAL A 145 0.16 6.22 11.54
C VAL A 145 -0.90 7.31 11.41
N THR A 146 -1.98 7.07 10.67
CA THR A 146 -3.08 8.04 10.59
C THR A 146 -3.77 8.25 11.93
N GLN A 147 -3.98 7.17 12.68
CA GLN A 147 -4.69 7.23 13.97
C GLN A 147 -3.80 7.70 15.13
N HIS A 148 -2.51 7.35 15.11
CA HIS A 148 -1.64 7.49 16.27
C HIS A 148 -0.30 8.16 15.96
N GLY A 149 0.00 8.48 14.70
CA GLY A 149 1.30 8.94 14.23
C GLY A 149 1.80 10.23 14.89
N GLN A 150 0.91 11.06 15.42
CA GLN A 150 1.30 12.26 16.17
C GLN A 150 1.92 11.93 17.54
N ASP A 151 1.56 10.78 18.13
CA ASP A 151 1.95 10.40 19.49
C ASP A 151 2.98 9.27 19.53
N ILE A 152 3.48 8.80 18.39
CA ILE A 152 4.46 7.71 18.32
C ILE A 152 5.69 8.16 17.51
N ARG A 153 6.88 7.82 17.99
CA ARG A 153 8.14 7.97 17.26
C ARG A 153 8.97 6.72 17.41
N TYR A 154 9.82 6.42 16.41
CA TYR A 154 10.76 5.31 16.49
C TYR A 154 12.19 5.79 16.32
N CYS A 155 13.04 5.49 17.30
CA CYS A 155 14.46 5.78 17.22
C CYS A 155 15.23 4.53 16.81
N PHE A 156 15.70 4.49 15.56
CA PHE A 156 16.46 3.34 15.02
C PHE A 156 17.78 3.11 15.75
N LYS A 157 18.44 4.18 16.24
CA LYS A 157 19.71 4.06 16.95
C LYS A 157 19.57 3.32 18.29
N SER A 158 18.49 3.55 19.02
CA SER A 158 18.21 2.84 20.28
C SER A 158 17.35 1.59 20.08
N GLY A 159 16.71 1.44 18.92
CA GLY A 159 15.75 0.37 18.64
C GLY A 159 14.44 0.51 19.42
N LYS A 160 14.15 1.69 19.98
CA LYS A 160 13.02 1.93 20.89
C LYS A 160 11.93 2.78 20.25
N TRP A 161 10.68 2.45 20.61
CA TRP A 161 9.54 3.35 20.42
C TRP A 161 9.53 4.41 21.53
N LEU A 162 9.12 5.62 21.17
CA LEU A 162 8.76 6.68 22.10
C LEU A 162 7.28 7.00 21.92
N ILE A 163 6.57 7.19 23.03
CA ILE A 163 5.16 7.51 23.08
C ILE A 163 4.96 8.84 23.79
N TRP A 164 4.15 9.70 23.19
CA TRP A 164 3.70 10.94 23.81
C TRP A 164 2.70 10.63 24.92
N ASN A 165 2.99 11.08 26.15
CA ASN A 165 2.12 10.86 27.31
C ASN A 165 1.21 12.06 27.65
N GLY A 166 1.13 13.05 26.76
CA GLY A 166 0.44 14.32 26.99
C GLY A 166 1.37 15.46 27.42
N LYS A 167 2.57 15.15 27.93
CA LYS A 167 3.52 16.15 28.46
C LYS A 167 4.96 16.01 27.94
N GLN A 168 5.39 14.78 27.63
CA GLN A 168 6.72 14.47 27.12
C GLN A 168 6.71 13.18 26.31
N TRP A 169 7.79 12.96 25.55
CA TRP A 169 8.07 11.68 24.89
C TRP A 169 8.74 10.71 25.87
N LYS A 170 8.11 9.55 26.12
CA LYS A 170 8.70 8.50 26.97
C LYS A 170 9.00 7.25 26.15
N ILE A 171 10.05 6.53 26.52
CA ILE A 171 10.30 5.19 25.97
C ILE A 171 9.10 4.29 26.28
N ASP A 172 8.68 3.50 25.29
CA ASP A 172 7.63 2.51 25.46
C ASP A 172 8.14 1.30 26.26
N GLU A 173 7.76 1.22 27.52
CA GLU A 173 8.11 0.13 28.44
C GLU A 173 6.93 -0.82 28.72
N ILE A 174 5.73 -0.48 28.23
CA ILE A 174 4.48 -1.19 28.53
C ILE A 174 3.77 -1.71 27.27
N GLU A 175 4.48 -1.69 26.13
CA GLU A 175 3.95 -2.06 24.82
C GLU A 175 2.72 -1.25 24.38
N GLU A 176 2.73 0.05 24.66
CA GLU A 176 1.68 0.98 24.26
C GLU A 176 1.54 1.05 22.73
N ILE A 177 2.62 0.87 21.97
CA ILE A 177 2.54 0.73 20.50
C ILE A 177 1.73 -0.51 20.08
N VAL A 178 1.83 -1.61 20.83
CA VAL A 178 1.06 -2.84 20.58
C VAL A 178 -0.41 -2.63 20.94
N ARG A 179 -0.68 -1.92 22.05
CA ARG A 179 -2.04 -1.53 22.44
C ARG A 179 -2.71 -0.70 21.34
N ARG A 180 -2.03 0.33 20.82
CA ARG A 180 -2.50 1.15 19.69
C ARG A 180 -2.69 0.33 18.41
N GLY A 181 -1.76 -0.59 18.10
CA GLY A 181 -1.94 -1.53 17.00
C GLY A 181 -3.22 -2.38 17.12
N LYS A 182 -3.54 -2.86 18.32
CA LYS A 182 -4.79 -3.60 18.56
C LYS A 182 -6.03 -2.70 18.37
N GLU A 183 -5.97 -1.43 18.75
CA GLU A 183 -7.05 -0.47 18.51
C GLU A 183 -7.26 -0.23 17.01
N THR A 184 -6.17 -0.01 16.27
CA THR A 184 -6.19 0.13 14.81
C THR A 184 -6.77 -1.11 14.13
N ALA A 185 -6.35 -2.32 14.51
CA ALA A 185 -6.90 -3.55 13.93
C ALA A 185 -8.41 -3.70 14.19
N LYS A 186 -8.87 -3.32 15.39
CA LYS A 186 -10.30 -3.32 15.74
C LYS A 186 -11.09 -2.28 14.95
N SER A 187 -10.51 -1.10 14.68
CA SER A 187 -11.21 -0.03 13.97
C SER A 187 -11.56 -0.39 12.53
N ILE A 188 -10.92 -1.39 11.93
CA ILE A 188 -11.20 -1.85 10.56
C ILE A 188 -12.64 -2.37 10.43
N TYR A 189 -13.26 -2.89 11.50
CA TYR A 189 -14.68 -3.23 11.47
C TYR A 189 -15.59 -2.02 11.24
N ASN A 190 -15.17 -0.82 11.68
CA ASN A 190 -15.92 0.40 11.40
C ASN A 190 -15.83 0.79 9.91
N GLU A 191 -14.75 0.41 9.21
CA GLU A 191 -14.64 0.56 7.76
C GLU A 191 -15.63 -0.38 7.06
N ALA A 192 -15.70 -1.65 7.49
CA ALA A 192 -16.67 -2.61 6.96
C ALA A 192 -18.13 -2.17 7.18
N ALA A 193 -18.42 -1.57 8.34
CA ALA A 193 -19.76 -1.09 8.68
C ALA A 193 -20.23 0.11 7.82
N ARG A 194 -19.30 0.92 7.30
CA ARG A 194 -19.59 2.07 6.44
C ARG A 194 -19.72 1.72 4.97
N CYS A 195 -19.30 0.52 4.59
CA CYS A 195 -19.37 0.05 3.22
C CYS A 195 -20.83 -0.27 2.83
N ASN A 196 -21.27 0.20 1.67
CA ASN A 196 -22.61 -0.10 1.14
C ASN A 196 -22.65 -1.42 0.35
N ASP A 197 -21.53 -1.84 -0.24
CA ASP A 197 -21.42 -3.08 -0.99
C ASP A 197 -21.19 -4.28 -0.06
N ASP A 198 -22.05 -5.29 -0.15
CA ASP A 198 -21.96 -6.48 0.70
C ASP A 198 -20.67 -7.28 0.47
N LYS A 199 -20.20 -7.33 -0.77
CA LYS A 199 -18.98 -8.06 -1.11
C LYS A 199 -17.76 -7.39 -0.48
N GLU A 200 -17.61 -6.10 -0.68
CA GLU A 200 -16.52 -5.33 -0.08
C GLU A 200 -16.60 -5.31 1.45
N ARG A 201 -17.79 -5.11 2.05
CA ARG A 201 -18.01 -5.23 3.51
C ARG A 201 -17.48 -6.56 4.05
N ASN A 202 -17.75 -7.67 3.35
CA ASN A 202 -17.26 -8.99 3.73
C ASN A 202 -15.72 -9.11 3.63
N GLU A 203 -15.12 -8.57 2.57
CA GLU A 203 -13.65 -8.58 2.42
C GLU A 203 -12.94 -7.72 3.48
N ILE A 204 -13.47 -6.54 3.79
CA ILE A 204 -12.96 -5.69 4.89
C ILE A 204 -13.13 -6.42 6.22
N GLY A 205 -14.27 -7.08 6.46
CA GLY A 205 -14.51 -7.87 7.68
C GLY A 205 -13.54 -9.04 7.85
N LYS A 206 -13.22 -9.76 6.77
CA LYS A 206 -12.17 -10.79 6.77
C LYS A 206 -10.80 -10.19 7.08
N TRP A 207 -10.49 -9.04 6.49
CA TRP A 207 -9.23 -8.34 6.75
C TRP A 207 -9.13 -7.81 8.19
N ALA A 208 -10.21 -7.31 8.76
CA ALA A 208 -10.27 -6.89 10.17
C ALA A 208 -9.96 -8.06 11.11
N LYS A 209 -10.51 -9.26 10.82
CA LYS A 209 -10.18 -10.48 11.57
C LYS A 209 -8.71 -10.86 11.39
N ALA A 210 -8.21 -10.85 10.15
CA ALA A 210 -6.82 -11.19 9.86
C ALA A 210 -5.82 -10.24 10.54
N SER A 211 -6.13 -8.96 10.58
CA SER A 211 -5.28 -7.90 11.17
C SER A 211 -5.09 -8.03 12.68
N GLN A 212 -5.93 -8.82 13.36
CA GLN A 212 -5.82 -9.09 14.79
C GLN A 212 -4.90 -10.27 15.12
N PHE A 213 -4.47 -11.05 14.11
CA PHE A 213 -3.47 -12.09 14.35
C PHE A 213 -2.12 -11.47 14.68
N GLU A 214 -1.38 -12.10 15.59
CA GLU A 214 -0.10 -11.60 16.09
C GLU A 214 0.90 -11.29 14.96
N ARG A 215 0.97 -12.15 13.93
CA ARG A 215 1.84 -11.95 12.76
C ARG A 215 1.53 -10.63 12.02
N ASN A 216 0.25 -10.28 11.89
CA ASN A 216 -0.22 -9.09 11.18
C ASN A 216 -0.06 -7.83 12.05
N LEU A 217 -0.31 -7.96 13.36
CA LEU A 217 0.00 -6.90 14.34
C LEU A 217 1.50 -6.56 14.32
N LYS A 218 2.37 -7.57 14.37
CA LYS A 218 3.83 -7.39 14.29
C LYS A 218 4.25 -6.77 12.96
N ALA A 219 3.68 -7.21 11.84
CA ALA A 219 3.97 -6.67 10.53
C ALA A 219 3.58 -5.18 10.42
N MET A 220 2.36 -4.81 10.85
CA MET A 220 1.87 -3.43 10.91
C MET A 220 2.82 -2.53 11.71
N ILE A 221 3.16 -2.92 12.94
CA ILE A 221 4.04 -2.13 13.82
C ILE A 221 5.44 -2.04 13.22
N SER A 222 5.95 -3.13 12.63
CA SER A 222 7.26 -3.13 11.99
C SER A 222 7.34 -2.17 10.81
N LEU A 223 6.34 -2.18 9.93
CA LEU A 223 6.27 -1.33 8.74
C LEU A 223 6.08 0.15 9.12
N ALA A 224 5.31 0.43 10.18
CA ALA A 224 5.07 1.80 10.65
C ALA A 224 6.35 2.54 11.07
N LYS A 225 7.42 1.83 11.46
CA LYS A 225 8.70 2.43 11.87
C LYS A 225 9.32 3.32 10.79
N SER A 226 9.07 3.01 9.52
CA SER A 226 9.62 3.73 8.36
C SER A 226 8.64 4.68 7.69
N GLU A 227 7.42 4.81 8.19
CA GLU A 227 6.43 5.74 7.64
C GLU A 227 6.86 7.20 7.90
N PRO A 228 6.49 8.14 7.01
CA PRO A 228 6.83 9.55 7.18
C PRO A 228 6.42 10.07 8.57
N SER A 229 7.27 10.90 9.17
CA SER A 229 7.08 11.50 10.50
C SER A 229 7.20 10.55 11.71
N ILE A 230 7.46 9.25 11.50
CA ILE A 230 7.68 8.29 12.60
C ILE A 230 9.15 8.19 13.03
N PRO A 231 10.13 8.04 12.12
CA PRO A 231 11.54 8.02 12.51
C PRO A 231 11.96 9.29 13.25
N VAL A 232 12.71 9.13 14.33
CA VAL A 232 13.38 10.24 15.04
C VAL A 232 14.83 9.88 15.33
N GLU A 233 15.73 10.82 15.11
CA GLU A 233 17.13 10.69 15.50
C GLU A 233 17.34 11.19 16.94
N PRO A 234 18.28 10.61 17.70
CA PRO A 234 18.59 11.08 19.06
C PRO A 234 18.94 12.56 19.14
N LYS A 235 19.52 13.15 18.09
CA LYS A 235 19.87 14.58 18.03
C LYS A 235 18.66 15.51 17.89
N GLN A 236 17.50 14.97 17.52
CA GLN A 236 16.25 15.74 17.42
C GLN A 236 15.50 15.78 18.76
N LEU A 237 15.73 14.77 19.61
CA LEU A 237 15.18 14.71 20.96
C LEU A 237 15.93 15.69 21.86
N ASP A 238 15.19 16.46 22.67
CA ASP A 238 15.76 17.48 23.58
C ASP A 238 16.75 18.45 22.86
N SER A 239 16.40 18.85 21.63
CA SER A 239 17.33 19.55 20.73
C SER A 239 17.42 21.07 20.96
N ASP A 240 16.35 21.72 21.45
CA ASP A 240 16.39 23.13 21.83
C ASP A 240 16.75 23.27 23.33
N PRO A 241 17.96 23.77 23.67
CA PRO A 241 18.40 23.90 25.06
C PRO A 241 17.65 25.00 25.83
N TRP A 242 16.87 25.84 25.16
CA TRP A 242 16.11 26.92 25.78
C TRP A 242 14.66 26.54 26.07
N LEU A 243 14.21 25.35 25.67
CA LEU A 243 12.90 24.84 26.06
C LEU A 243 13.04 23.99 27.31
N LEU A 244 12.44 24.45 28.41
CA LEU A 244 12.43 23.74 29.68
C LEU A 244 11.04 23.21 29.98
N ASN A 245 10.91 21.89 30.04
CA ASN A 245 9.63 21.25 30.31
C ASN A 245 9.40 21.07 31.82
N VAL A 246 8.26 21.53 32.31
CA VAL A 246 7.86 21.59 33.72
C VAL A 246 6.45 20.99 33.92
N ALA A 247 6.00 20.84 35.17
CA ALA A 247 4.79 20.10 35.53
C ALA A 247 3.48 20.70 34.99
N ASN A 248 3.49 22.01 34.68
CA ASN A 248 2.38 22.80 34.14
C ASN A 248 2.60 23.35 32.70
N GLY A 249 3.70 23.02 32.01
CA GLY A 249 3.90 23.41 30.61
C GLY A 249 5.35 23.32 30.13
N THR A 250 5.67 24.02 29.05
CA THR A 250 7.03 24.21 28.55
C THR A 250 7.36 25.70 28.56
N ILE A 251 8.47 26.05 29.19
CA ILE A 251 8.97 27.43 29.31
C ILE A 251 9.96 27.68 28.19
N ASP A 252 9.82 28.78 27.45
CA ASP A 252 10.92 29.31 26.64
C ASP A 252 11.81 30.20 27.53
N LEU A 253 13.00 29.69 27.86
CA LEU A 253 13.95 30.37 28.74
C LEU A 253 14.51 31.68 28.17
N ARG A 254 14.29 31.97 26.88
CA ARG A 254 14.67 33.25 26.28
C ARG A 254 13.68 34.35 26.63
N THR A 255 12.40 34.01 26.74
CA THR A 255 11.30 34.96 26.95
C THR A 255 10.70 34.88 28.36
N GLY A 256 10.86 33.75 29.05
CA GLY A 256 10.15 33.41 30.28
C GLY A 256 8.70 33.00 30.04
N GLU A 257 8.26 32.82 28.80
CA GLU A 257 6.87 32.49 28.48
C GLU A 257 6.59 31.00 28.73
N LEU A 258 5.53 30.72 29.48
CA LEU A 258 4.98 29.39 29.68
C LEU A 258 3.92 29.10 28.62
N ARG A 259 4.05 27.97 27.93
CA ARG A 259 3.04 27.46 26.98
C ARG A 259 2.69 26.00 27.22
N GLU A 260 1.59 25.55 26.63
CA GLU A 260 1.23 24.14 26.64
C GLU A 260 2.31 23.26 26.01
N TRP A 261 2.38 22.01 26.48
CA TRP A 261 3.27 20.98 25.95
C TRP A 261 3.01 20.73 24.47
N GLN A 262 4.06 20.77 23.64
CA GLN A 262 3.94 20.46 22.23
C GLN A 262 4.74 19.23 21.85
N ARG A 263 4.10 18.30 21.15
CA ARG A 263 4.73 17.09 20.59
C ARG A 263 5.94 17.41 19.73
N ASN A 264 5.87 18.52 18.99
CA ASN A 264 6.89 18.94 18.04
C ASN A 264 8.18 19.41 18.71
N ASP A 265 8.16 19.70 20.02
CA ASP A 265 9.37 20.06 20.77
C ASP A 265 10.29 18.86 20.98
N LEU A 266 9.76 17.63 20.85
CA LEU A 266 10.50 16.38 21.01
C LEU A 266 11.25 16.26 22.35
N ILE A 267 10.69 16.88 23.40
CA ILE A 267 11.28 16.86 24.75
C ILE A 267 10.94 15.53 25.45
N THR A 268 11.96 14.91 26.05
CA THR A 268 11.85 13.62 26.75
C THR A 268 11.92 13.74 28.28
N LYS A 269 12.35 14.90 28.77
CA LYS A 269 12.54 15.20 30.18
C LYS A 269 11.46 16.16 30.68
N ILE A 270 11.14 16.09 31.97
CA ILE A 270 10.23 17.01 32.65
C ILE A 270 10.70 17.20 34.08
N LEU A 271 10.68 18.45 34.55
CA LEU A 271 10.92 18.76 35.95
C LEU A 271 9.58 18.69 36.73
N PRO A 272 9.55 18.07 37.92
CA PRO A 272 8.33 17.91 38.73
C PRO A 272 8.04 19.18 39.56
N ILE A 273 8.17 20.35 38.95
CA ILE A 273 7.90 21.66 39.55
C ILE A 273 6.96 22.45 38.64
N GLU A 274 6.18 23.35 39.20
CA GLU A 274 5.36 24.31 38.43
C GLU A 274 6.13 25.63 38.27
N TYR A 275 5.82 26.36 37.20
CA TYR A 275 6.35 27.69 36.91
C TYR A 275 5.22 28.72 36.98
N ASP A 276 5.40 29.72 37.84
CA ASP A 276 4.47 30.81 38.13
C ASP A 276 4.92 32.14 37.52
#